data_AF-A0A6B3G7E0-F1
#
_entry.id   AF-A0A6B3G7E0-F1
#
_cell.length_a   1.000
_cell.length_b   1.000
_cell.length_c   1.000
_cell.angle_alpha   90.00
_cell.angle_beta   90.00
_cell.angle_gamma   90.00
#
_symmetry.space_group_name_H-M   'P 1'
#
loop_
_entity.id
_entity.type
_entity.pdbx_description
1 polymer ?
#
loop_
_entity_poly.entity_id
_entity_poly.type
_entity_poly.pdbx_seq_one_letter_code
_entity_poly.pdbx_strand_id
1 'polypeptide(L)' 'GQNWNLEALSTACGEEGRYAFLLTAAPEPFAGATGSPVAPVAVL' A
#
# COMPACT_ATOMS: atom_id res chain seq x y z
N GLY A 1 1.01 4.52 3.73
CA GLY A 1 0.39 4.45 5.07
C GLY A 1 1.45 4.42 6.14
N GLN A 2 1.05 4.47 7.42
CA GLN A 2 1.97 4.32 8.54
C GLN A 2 2.32 2.83 8.73
N ASN A 3 3.58 2.50 9.05
CA ASN A 3 4.06 1.14 9.33
C ASN A 3 3.94 0.10 8.19
N TRP A 4 3.94 0.54 6.93
CA TRP A 4 3.97 -0.40 5.80
C TRP A 4 5.40 -0.91 5.57
N ASN A 5 5.54 -2.20 5.26
CA ASN A 5 6.77 -2.73 4.69
C ASN A 5 6.78 -2.44 3.18
N LEU A 6 7.78 -1.72 2.71
CA LEU A 6 7.92 -1.30 1.31
C LEU A 6 9.10 -1.96 0.58
N GLU A 7 9.80 -2.90 1.22
CA GLU A 7 11.04 -3.46 0.69
C GLU A 7 10.86 -4.07 -0.70
N ALA A 8 9.91 -5.01 -0.86
CA ALA A 8 9.64 -5.66 -2.14
C ALA A 8 9.16 -4.67 -3.23
N LEU A 9 8.33 -3.69 -2.85
CA LEU A 9 7.87 -2.66 -3.77
C LEU A 9 9.03 -1.77 -4.25
N SER A 10 9.95 -1.41 -3.35
CA SER A 10 11.10 -0.58 -3.69
C SER A 10 12.02 -1.27 -4.70
N THR A 11 12.24 -2.57 -4.54
CA THR A 11 13.00 -3.40 -5.50
C THR A 11 12.32 -3.42 -6.86
N ALA A 12 11.02 -3.76 -6.90
CA ALA A 12 10.27 -3.83 -8.16
C ALA A 12 10.23 -2.48 -8.91
N CYS A 13 10.04 -1.36 -8.20
CA CYS A 13 10.09 -0.03 -8.81
C CYS A 13 11.48 0.31 -9.35
N GLY A 14 12.55 -0.13 -8.67
CA GLY A 14 13.93 0.09 -9.12
C GLY A 14 14.29 -0.71 -10.36
N GLU A 15 13.81 -1.96 -10.46
CA GLU A 15 14.00 -2.83 -11.62
C GLU A 15 13.23 -2.34 -12.85
N GLU A 16 11.99 -1.90 -12.66
CA GLU A 16 11.11 -1.47 -13.75
C GLU A 16 11.25 0.02 -14.10
N GLY A 17 11.93 0.81 -13.27
CA GLY A 17 12.00 2.26 -13.41
C GLY A 17 10.64 2.97 -13.31
N ARG A 18 9.63 2.30 -12.76
CA ARG A 18 8.24 2.77 -12.67
C ARG A 18 7.88 3.01 -11.21
N TYR A 19 7.43 4.23 -10.90
CA TYR A 19 7.04 4.64 -9.55
C TYR A 19 5.56 5.02 -9.45
N ALA A 20 4.83 4.89 -10.55
CA ALA A 20 3.38 5.01 -10.60
C ALA A 20 2.76 3.60 -10.75
N PHE A 21 1.90 3.26 -9.82
CA PHE A 21 1.22 1.97 -9.72
C PHE A 21 -0.17 2.16 -9.12
N LEU A 22 -1.06 1.20 -9.36
CA LEU A 22 -2.34 1.17 -8.67
C LEU A 22 -2.12 0.73 -7.22
N LEU A 23 -2.55 1.55 -6.26
CA LEU A 23 -2.52 1.21 -4.84
C LEU A 23 -3.95 0.98 -4.35
N THR A 24 -4.23 -0.25 -3.92
CA THR A 24 -5.42 -0.54 -3.12
C THR A 24 -5.04 -0.62 -1.65
N ALA A 25 -5.73 0.14 -0.81
CA ALA A 25 -5.53 0.19 0.63
C ALA A 25 -6.88 0.41 1.33
N ALA A 26 -7.84 -0.47 1.02
CA ALA A 26 -9.17 -0.39 1.58
C ALA A 26 -9.13 -0.58 3.11
N PRO A 27 -9.75 0.32 3.90
CA PRO A 27 -9.85 0.18 5.35
C PRO A 27 -10.92 -0.86 5.72
N GLU A 28 -10.70 -1.56 6.83
CA GLU A 28 -11.74 -2.39 7.46
C GLU A 28 -12.91 -1.49 7.93
N PRO A 29 -14.19 -1.90 7.74
CA PRO A 29 -15.36 -1.04 7.88
C PRO A 29 -15.80 -0.87 9.35
N PHE A 30 -14.97 -0.25 10.16
CA PHE A 30 -15.30 0.07 11.55
C PHE A 30 -16.11 1.37 11.66
N ALA A 31 -17.36 1.29 12.13
CA ALA A 31 -18.23 2.45 12.33
C ALA A 31 -17.71 3.36 13.46
N GLY A 32 -17.60 4.66 13.21
CA GLY A 32 -17.17 5.66 14.20
C GLY A 32 -15.68 5.68 14.52
N ALA A 33 -14.85 4.89 13.81
CA ALA A 33 -13.41 4.83 14.04
C ALA A 33 -12.66 6.03 13.44
N THR A 34 -11.56 6.42 14.08
CA THR A 34 -10.62 7.45 13.59
C THR A 34 -9.48 6.87 12.74
N GLY A 35 -9.43 5.54 12.59
CA GLY A 35 -8.45 4.82 11.80
C GLY A 35 -8.81 3.35 11.69
N SER A 36 -8.20 2.64 10.74
CA SER A 36 -8.46 1.23 10.47
C SER A 36 -7.21 0.56 9.90
N PRO A 37 -6.90 -0.70 10.26
CA PRO A 37 -5.89 -1.48 9.57
C PRO A 37 -6.22 -1.62 8.09
N VAL A 38 -5.18 -1.84 7.29
CA VAL A 38 -5.27 -2.06 5.85
C VAL A 38 -4.32 -3.19 5.46
N ALA A 39 -4.69 -3.95 4.43
CA ALA A 39 -3.80 -4.88 3.74
C ALA A 39 -3.48 -4.31 2.35
N PRO A 40 -2.51 -3.38 2.25
CA PRO A 40 -2.28 -2.65 1.02
C PRO A 40 -1.66 -3.54 -0.04
N VAL A 41 -2.10 -3.40 -1.29
CA VAL A 41 -1.52 -4.06 -2.46
C VAL A 41 -1.17 -3.00 -3.50
N ALA A 42 0.07 -3.05 -3.98
CA ALA A 42 0.52 -2.27 -5.13
C ALA A 42 0.54 -3.17 -6.37
N VAL A 43 -0.07 -2.71 -7.46
CA VAL A 43 -0.07 -3.39 -8.75
C VAL A 43 0.73 -2.53 -9.74
N LEU A 44 1.92 -3.03 -10.08
CA LEU A 44 2.85 -2.43 -11.02
C LEU A 44 2.55 -2.90 -12.44
#